data_AF-A0A7X2Z7N9-F1
#
_entry.id   AF-A0A7X2Z7N9-F1
#
_cell.length_a   1.000
_cell.length_b   1.000
_cell.length_c   1.000
_cell.angle_alpha   90.00
_cell.angle_beta   90.00
_cell.angle_gamma   90.00
#
_symmetry.space_group_name_H-M   'P 1'
#
loop_
_entity.id
_entity.type
_entity.pdbx_description
1 polymer ?
#
loop_
_entity_poly.entity_id
_entity_poly.type
_entity_poly.pdbx_seq_one_letter_code
_entity_poly.pdbx_strand_id
1 'polypeptide(L)'
;MNGKAKNRNNRRSLAHMSTLNVNILHFRKPWVTAWWSAAFPGFGHLLLGNHFKGAILIVWEVLINMQSHINGAMVLSIHGKYKQAALIINPRWVLLYIAVYIYAIWDSYRTTIEQNKVFTLAERENAPIIRFQMNSLAVQYLDLRSPWLAMVWSLLMPGLGQMYLHRIPTGFLLLIGWIVMAINSNFMECLLLTIESWGRIHSPMDPQWSLFMPSIYGFAAFDAYVYAVENNKLFEKAQRQWLEEEYQTLGFSIKSGAGG
;
A
#
# COMPACT_ATOMS: atom_id res chain seq x y z
N MET A 1 -11.26 31.07 25.13
CA MET A 1 -10.16 31.87 24.55
C MET A 1 -8.98 31.82 25.51
N ASN A 2 -7.77 31.68 24.95
CA ASN A 2 -6.44 31.50 25.57
C ASN A 2 -6.04 30.08 26.03
N GLY A 3 -5.26 29.43 25.17
CA GLY A 3 -4.52 28.21 25.47
C GLY A 3 -3.44 27.98 24.42
N LYS A 4 -2.48 28.91 24.35
CA LYS A 4 -1.22 28.88 23.56
C LYS A 4 -0.98 27.55 22.83
N ALA A 5 -1.30 27.50 21.53
CA ALA A 5 -0.60 26.61 20.62
C ALA A 5 0.89 27.00 20.71
N LYS A 6 1.62 26.31 21.58
CA LYS A 6 3.05 26.52 21.76
C LYS A 6 3.65 26.30 20.39
N ASN A 7 4.08 27.39 19.76
CA ASN A 7 4.73 27.40 18.45
C ASN A 7 6.13 26.79 18.62
N ARG A 8 6.18 25.53 19.05
CA ARG A 8 7.36 24.69 18.97
C ARG A 8 7.45 24.39 17.48
N ASN A 9 8.46 24.94 16.82
CA ASN A 9 8.86 24.50 15.49
C ASN A 9 9.31 23.04 15.59
N ASN A 10 8.34 22.13 15.64
CA ASN A 10 8.58 20.70 15.67
C ASN A 10 9.21 20.34 14.35
N ARG A 11 10.40 19.73 14.41
CA ARG A 11 11.17 19.42 13.21
C ARG A 11 10.56 18.21 12.49
N ARG A 12 9.86 17.33 13.22
CA ARG A 12 9.30 16.08 12.69
C ARG A 12 7.86 15.88 13.18
N SER A 13 6.98 15.49 12.26
CA SER A 13 5.59 15.12 12.55
C SER A 13 5.36 13.64 12.26
N LEU A 14 4.49 12.99 13.04
CA LEU A 14 4.07 11.59 12.83
C LEU A 14 3.07 11.43 11.69
N ALA A 15 2.32 12.49 11.39
CA ALA A 15 1.36 12.48 10.31
C ALA A 15 1.34 13.82 9.59
N HIS A 16 1.08 13.74 8.30
CA HIS A 16 0.82 14.90 7.47
C HIS A 16 -0.45 14.67 6.66
N MET A 17 -1.43 15.54 6.86
CA MET A 17 -2.66 15.56 6.09
C MET A 17 -2.44 16.44 4.86
N SER A 18 -2.41 15.81 3.70
CA SER A 18 -2.50 16.51 2.42
C SER A 18 -3.95 16.53 1.96
N THR A 19 -4.24 17.36 0.96
CA THR A 19 -5.57 17.48 0.35
C THR A 19 -6.16 16.15 -0.12
N LEU A 20 -5.32 15.20 -0.56
CA LEU A 20 -5.78 13.95 -1.17
C LEU A 20 -5.43 12.69 -0.38
N ASN A 21 -4.67 12.83 0.71
CA ASN A 21 -4.13 11.67 1.42
C ASN A 21 -3.61 12.06 2.80
N VAL A 22 -3.78 11.15 3.77
CA VAL A 22 -3.09 11.21 5.07
C VAL A 22 -1.86 10.32 5.01
N ASN A 23 -0.68 10.91 5.04
CA ASN A 23 0.56 10.14 5.17
C ASN A 23 0.89 9.95 6.65
N ILE A 24 0.93 8.68 7.06
CA ILE A 24 1.23 8.27 8.44
C ILE A 24 2.62 7.64 8.48
N LEU A 25 3.45 8.15 9.38
CA LEU A 25 4.73 7.57 9.71
C LEU A 25 4.53 6.61 10.89
N HIS A 26 4.81 5.33 10.67
CA HIS A 26 4.79 4.29 11.68
C HIS A 26 5.97 3.34 11.50
N PHE A 27 6.31 2.62 12.56
CA PHE A 27 7.41 1.66 12.55
C PHE A 27 7.07 0.43 11.71
N ARG A 28 7.95 0.07 10.77
CA ARG A 28 7.77 -1.09 9.89
C ARG A 28 8.97 -2.01 9.93
N LYS A 29 8.74 -3.30 9.83
CA LYS A 29 9.80 -4.30 9.65
C LYS A 29 10.38 -4.17 8.24
N PRO A 30 11.68 -3.83 8.05
CA PRO A 30 12.23 -3.52 6.72
C PRO A 30 12.09 -4.64 5.69
N TRP A 31 12.15 -5.90 6.12
CA TRP A 31 11.99 -7.06 5.24
C TRP A 31 10.56 -7.20 4.70
N VAL A 32 9.54 -6.72 5.41
CA VAL A 32 8.15 -6.74 4.93
C VAL A 32 8.00 -5.79 3.74
N THR A 33 8.57 -4.59 3.84
CA THR A 33 8.56 -3.63 2.72
C THR A 33 9.35 -4.16 1.52
N ALA A 34 10.52 -4.76 1.77
CA ALA A 34 11.33 -5.38 0.72
C ALA A 34 10.60 -6.54 0.03
N TRP A 35 9.89 -7.36 0.79
CA TRP A 35 9.10 -8.46 0.24
C TRP A 35 7.99 -7.96 -0.69
N TRP A 36 7.28 -6.89 -0.31
CA TRP A 36 6.29 -6.30 -1.21
C TRP A 36 6.90 -5.70 -2.47
N SER A 37 8.09 -5.08 -2.39
CA SER A 37 8.84 -4.67 -3.59
C SER A 37 9.30 -5.83 -4.46
N ALA A 38 9.57 -6.99 -3.87
CA ALA A 38 9.93 -8.21 -4.60
C ALA A 38 8.70 -8.85 -5.26
N ALA A 39 7.54 -8.83 -4.60
CA ALA A 39 6.30 -9.34 -5.15
C ALA A 39 5.78 -8.49 -6.33
N PHE A 40 6.01 -7.18 -6.28
CA PHE A 40 5.73 -6.25 -7.37
C PHE A 40 6.51 -4.94 -7.16
N PRO A 41 7.50 -4.62 -8.02
CA PRO A 41 8.24 -3.37 -7.92
C PRO A 41 7.32 -2.15 -7.85
N GLY A 42 7.51 -1.35 -6.80
CA GLY A 42 6.72 -0.17 -6.48
C GLY A 42 5.77 -0.32 -5.29
N PHE A 43 5.33 -1.54 -4.93
CA PHE A 43 4.49 -1.76 -3.75
C PHE A 43 5.17 -1.38 -2.43
N GLY A 44 6.45 -1.70 -2.27
CA GLY A 44 7.20 -1.27 -1.09
C GLY A 44 7.28 0.27 -0.98
N HIS A 45 7.39 0.99 -2.10
CA HIS A 45 7.39 2.45 -2.10
C HIS A 45 6.02 3.04 -1.75
N LEU A 46 4.93 2.41 -2.22
CA LEU A 46 3.57 2.80 -1.82
C LEU A 46 3.33 2.63 -0.30
N LEU A 47 3.84 1.55 0.31
CA LEU A 47 3.75 1.33 1.76
C LEU A 47 4.45 2.43 2.56
N LEU A 48 5.55 2.95 2.03
CA LEU A 48 6.33 4.02 2.64
C LEU A 48 5.75 5.43 2.40
N GLY A 49 4.59 5.52 1.73
CA GLY A 49 3.95 6.79 1.38
C GLY A 49 4.61 7.54 0.22
N ASN A 50 5.56 6.90 -0.49
CA ASN A 50 6.24 7.44 -1.66
C ASN A 50 5.43 7.16 -2.94
N HIS A 51 4.23 7.73 -3.00
CA HIS A 51 3.21 7.46 -4.03
C HIS A 51 3.72 7.60 -5.46
N PHE A 52 4.42 8.70 -5.75
CA PHE A 52 4.92 8.97 -7.10
C PHE A 52 5.96 7.94 -7.56
N LYS A 53 6.95 7.65 -6.71
CA LYS A 53 7.99 6.64 -7.00
C LYS A 53 7.38 5.25 -7.14
N GLY A 54 6.44 4.90 -6.27
CA GLY A 54 5.71 3.63 -6.35
C GLY A 54 4.90 3.48 -7.64
N ALA A 55 4.17 4.52 -8.04
CA ALA A 55 3.40 4.51 -9.28
C ALA A 55 4.28 4.32 -10.53
N ILE A 56 5.42 5.02 -10.60
CA ILE A 56 6.37 4.88 -11.72
C ILE A 56 6.90 3.44 -11.79
N LEU A 57 7.30 2.87 -10.65
CA LEU A 57 7.84 1.51 -10.61
C LEU A 57 6.78 0.45 -10.97
N ILE A 58 5.51 0.65 -10.60
CA ILE A 58 4.41 -0.24 -10.99
C ILE A 58 4.17 -0.20 -12.49
N VAL A 59 4.11 0.99 -13.08
CA VAL A 59 3.94 1.14 -14.54
C VAL A 59 5.13 0.51 -15.26
N TRP A 60 6.33 0.76 -14.76
CA TRP A 60 7.55 0.17 -15.31
C TRP A 60 7.55 -1.36 -15.22
N GLU A 61 7.14 -1.95 -14.09
CA GLU A 61 7.03 -3.39 -13.91
C GLU A 61 6.13 -4.02 -14.98
N VAL A 62 4.93 -3.46 -15.16
CA VAL A 62 3.98 -3.96 -16.15
C VAL A 62 4.58 -3.87 -17.56
N LEU A 63 5.14 -2.71 -17.93
CA LEU A 63 5.70 -2.51 -19.27
C LEU A 63 6.85 -3.49 -19.56
N ILE A 64 7.82 -3.62 -18.66
CA ILE A 64 8.99 -4.48 -18.89
C ILE A 64 8.60 -5.95 -18.85
N ASN A 65 7.72 -6.36 -17.94
CA ASN A 65 7.25 -7.74 -17.87
C ASN A 65 6.49 -8.12 -19.16
N MET A 66 5.64 -7.22 -19.68
CA MET A 66 4.98 -7.41 -20.98
C MET A 66 5.96 -7.56 -22.16
N GLN A 67 7.03 -6.77 -22.20
CA GLN A 67 8.04 -6.85 -23.27
C GLN A 67 9.01 -8.03 -23.13
N SER A 68 9.19 -8.53 -21.91
CA SER A 68 10.09 -9.66 -21.61
C SER A 68 9.40 -11.02 -21.62
N HIS A 69 8.07 -11.06 -21.56
CA HIS A 69 7.26 -12.27 -21.39
C HIS A 69 7.63 -13.09 -20.14
N ILE A 70 8.08 -12.42 -19.06
CA ILE A 70 8.50 -13.10 -17.82
C ILE A 70 7.35 -13.94 -17.24
N ASN A 71 6.15 -13.38 -17.13
CA ASN A 71 5.01 -14.10 -16.55
C ASN A 71 4.64 -15.36 -17.37
N GLY A 72 4.55 -15.23 -18.69
CA GLY A 72 4.30 -16.37 -19.57
C GLY A 72 5.41 -17.42 -19.49
N ALA A 73 6.68 -17.00 -19.46
CA ALA A 73 7.83 -17.90 -19.33
C ALA A 73 7.83 -18.61 -17.97
N MET A 74 7.41 -17.93 -16.90
CA MET A 74 7.25 -18.50 -15.57
C MET A 74 6.17 -19.58 -15.56
N VAL A 75 4.99 -19.32 -16.13
CA VAL A 75 3.91 -20.30 -16.24
C VAL A 75 4.38 -21.54 -17.02
N LEU A 76 5.03 -21.36 -18.17
CA LEU A 76 5.57 -22.49 -18.94
C LEU A 76 6.63 -23.28 -18.16
N SER A 77 7.49 -22.59 -17.40
CA SER A 77 8.53 -23.22 -16.58
C SER A 77 7.94 -24.04 -15.43
N ILE A 78 6.87 -23.55 -14.79
CA ILE A 78 6.14 -24.28 -13.74
C ILE A 78 5.52 -25.57 -14.31
N HIS A 79 5.05 -25.55 -15.57
CA HIS A 79 4.53 -26.72 -16.26
C HIS A 79 5.62 -27.64 -16.85
N GLY A 80 6.90 -27.41 -16.55
CA GLY A 80 8.03 -28.20 -17.07
C GLY A 80 8.35 -27.97 -18.55
N LYS A 81 7.72 -26.99 -19.20
CA LYS A 81 7.90 -26.67 -20.63
C LYS A 81 9.08 -25.70 -20.85
N TYR A 82 10.25 -26.03 -20.32
CA TYR A 82 11.43 -25.14 -20.30
C TYR A 82 11.88 -24.68 -21.70
N LYS A 83 11.82 -25.57 -22.71
CA LYS A 83 12.17 -25.22 -24.10
C LYS A 83 11.25 -24.12 -24.65
N GLN A 84 9.96 -24.17 -24.34
CA GLN A 84 9.00 -23.16 -24.80
C GLN A 84 9.18 -21.86 -24.02
N ALA A 85 9.43 -21.94 -22.71
CA ALA A 85 9.74 -20.77 -21.88
C ALA A 85 10.96 -19.99 -22.41
N ALA A 86 12.02 -20.71 -22.78
CA ALA A 86 13.23 -20.11 -23.34
C ALA A 86 13.03 -19.47 -24.73
N LEU A 87 12.02 -19.90 -25.49
CA LEU A 87 11.70 -19.33 -26.81
C LEU A 87 10.91 -18.03 -26.72
N ILE A 88 10.02 -17.90 -25.73
CA ILE A 88 9.16 -16.71 -25.59
C ILE A 88 9.82 -15.59 -24.80
N ILE A 89 10.76 -15.93 -23.90
CA ILE A 89 11.41 -14.93 -23.05
C ILE A 89 12.32 -14.04 -23.89
N ASN A 90 12.28 -12.72 -23.66
CA ASN A 90 13.18 -11.78 -24.33
C ASN A 90 14.36 -11.40 -23.41
N PRO A 91 15.59 -11.92 -23.64
CA PRO A 91 16.70 -11.72 -22.71
C PRO A 91 17.12 -10.27 -22.53
N ARG A 92 16.93 -9.41 -23.56
CA ARG A 92 17.33 -8.00 -23.50
C ARG A 92 16.51 -7.24 -22.46
N TRP A 93 15.20 -7.47 -22.46
CA TRP A 93 14.29 -6.87 -21.49
C TRP A 93 14.45 -7.49 -20.09
N VAL A 94 14.77 -8.79 -20.00
CA VAL A 94 15.06 -9.44 -18.71
C VAL A 94 16.32 -8.88 -18.05
N LEU A 95 17.38 -8.60 -18.81
CA LEU A 95 18.59 -7.99 -18.23
C LEU A 95 18.30 -6.60 -17.64
N LEU A 96 17.47 -5.80 -18.32
CA LEU A 96 16.98 -4.53 -17.79
C LEU A 96 16.08 -4.73 -16.56
N TYR A 97 15.24 -5.77 -16.59
CA TYR A 97 14.35 -6.16 -15.49
C TYR A 97 15.12 -6.36 -14.18
N ILE A 98 16.14 -7.22 -14.22
CA ILE A 98 16.92 -7.64 -13.05
C ILE A 98 17.53 -6.44 -12.32
N ALA A 99 18.08 -5.47 -13.04
CA ALA A 99 18.76 -4.31 -12.43
C ALA A 99 17.80 -3.45 -11.60
N VAL A 100 16.65 -3.09 -12.16
CA VAL A 100 15.66 -2.26 -11.47
C VAL A 100 14.91 -3.05 -10.41
N TYR A 101 14.68 -4.35 -10.63
CA TYR A 101 14.08 -5.24 -9.64
C TYR A 101 14.91 -5.29 -8.35
N ILE A 102 16.22 -5.52 -8.46
CA ILE A 102 17.14 -5.51 -7.30
C ILE A 102 17.17 -4.12 -6.66
N TYR A 103 17.25 -3.06 -7.47
CA TYR A 103 17.26 -1.68 -6.96
C TYR A 103 15.98 -1.36 -6.18
N ALA A 104 14.79 -1.73 -6.67
CA ALA A 104 13.52 -1.45 -6.01
C ALA A 104 13.44 -2.12 -4.64
N ILE A 105 13.88 -3.39 -4.54
CA ILE A 105 13.94 -4.12 -3.27
C ILE A 105 14.90 -3.43 -2.31
N TRP A 106 16.15 -3.20 -2.72
CA TRP A 106 17.18 -2.60 -1.88
C TRP A 106 16.79 -1.18 -1.41
N ASP A 107 16.29 -0.34 -2.32
CA ASP A 107 15.93 1.04 -2.02
C ASP A 107 14.75 1.11 -1.05
N SER A 108 13.73 0.24 -1.22
CA SER A 108 12.59 0.17 -0.30
C SER A 108 13.01 -0.32 1.10
N TYR A 109 13.92 -1.30 1.17
CA TYR A 109 14.49 -1.79 2.43
C TYR A 109 15.23 -0.67 3.18
N ARG A 110 16.19 -0.03 2.50
CA ARG A 110 17.01 1.04 3.07
C ARG A 110 16.15 2.23 3.49
N THR A 111 15.17 2.63 2.67
CA THR A 111 14.26 3.73 2.99
C THR A 111 13.40 3.42 4.22
N THR A 112 12.98 2.16 4.39
CA THR A 112 12.25 1.75 5.61
C THR A 112 13.09 1.94 6.87
N ILE A 113 14.38 1.57 6.83
CA ILE A 113 15.30 1.78 7.96
C ILE A 113 15.41 3.27 8.32
N GLU A 114 15.59 4.13 7.31
CA GLU A 114 15.69 5.57 7.55
C GLU A 114 14.38 6.16 8.08
N GLN A 115 13.23 5.78 7.52
CA GLN A 115 11.92 6.20 8.02
C GLN A 115 11.67 5.75 9.46
N ASN A 116 12.11 4.55 9.87
CA ASN A 116 11.99 4.08 11.24
C ASN A 116 12.82 4.91 12.23
N LYS A 117 14.00 5.39 11.83
CA LYS A 117 14.80 6.33 12.65
C LYS A 117 14.05 7.63 12.82
N VAL A 118 13.49 8.18 11.74
CA VAL A 118 12.67 9.41 11.78
C VAL A 118 11.45 9.23 12.65
N PHE A 119 10.76 8.07 12.56
CA PHE A 119 9.61 7.72 13.39
C PHE A 119 9.98 7.77 14.88
N THR A 120 11.08 7.10 15.26
CA THR A 120 11.55 7.06 16.66
C THR A 120 11.84 8.46 17.19
N LEU A 121 12.39 9.34 16.37
CA LEU A 121 12.64 10.73 16.74
C LEU A 121 11.35 11.55 16.84
N ALA A 122 10.43 11.37 15.88
CA ALA A 122 9.13 12.05 15.87
C ALA A 122 8.26 11.65 17.08
N GLU A 123 8.30 10.37 17.48
CA GLU A 123 7.62 9.91 18.70
C GLU A 123 8.15 10.59 19.96
N ARG A 124 9.48 10.80 20.04
CA ARG A 124 10.11 11.50 21.17
C ARG A 124 9.84 13.01 21.17
N GLU A 125 9.76 13.63 19.98
CA GLU A 125 9.38 15.03 19.85
C GLU A 125 7.91 15.27 20.26
N ASN A 126 7.05 14.24 20.12
CA ASN A 126 5.64 14.23 20.48
C ASN A 126 4.90 15.48 19.97
N ALA A 127 5.08 15.77 18.68
CA ALA A 127 4.41 16.89 18.02
C ALA A 127 2.87 16.75 18.06
N PRO A 128 2.12 17.87 18.12
CA PRO A 128 0.66 17.82 18.13
C PRO A 128 0.16 17.28 16.79
N ILE A 129 -0.74 16.29 16.85
CA ILE A 129 -1.30 15.64 15.67
C ILE A 129 -2.52 16.42 15.19
N ILE A 130 -2.51 16.83 13.92
CA ILE A 130 -3.65 17.49 13.27
C ILE A 130 -4.73 16.44 13.01
N ARG A 131 -5.97 16.69 13.46
CA ARG A 131 -7.11 15.74 13.35
C ARG A 131 -8.08 16.06 12.22
N PHE A 132 -8.14 17.31 11.80
CA PHE A 132 -9.08 17.81 10.81
C PHE A 132 -8.41 18.89 9.99
N GLN A 133 -8.49 18.76 8.67
CA GLN A 133 -8.01 19.75 7.73
C GLN A 133 -8.98 19.81 6.55
N MET A 134 -9.48 21.01 6.26
CA MET A 134 -10.35 21.25 5.13
C MET A 134 -9.62 22.09 4.11
N ASN A 135 -9.68 21.66 2.85
CA ASN A 135 -9.23 22.43 1.70
C ASN A 135 -10.38 22.47 0.67
N SER A 136 -10.29 23.33 -0.35
CA SER A 136 -11.35 23.52 -1.35
C SER A 136 -11.73 22.24 -2.11
N LEU A 137 -10.82 21.27 -2.18
CA LEU A 137 -11.04 20.00 -2.90
C LEU A 137 -11.55 18.87 -2.00
N ALA A 138 -11.26 18.89 -0.71
CA ALA A 138 -11.54 17.76 0.17
C ALA A 138 -11.55 18.14 1.65
N VAL A 139 -12.38 17.43 2.40
CA VAL A 139 -12.41 17.44 3.87
C VAL A 139 -11.66 16.21 4.36
N GLN A 140 -10.49 16.40 4.94
CA GLN A 140 -9.70 15.33 5.52
C GLN A 140 -9.83 15.33 7.04
N TYR A 141 -10.06 14.16 7.60
CA TYR A 141 -10.09 13.96 9.03
C TYR A 141 -9.48 12.61 9.41
N LEU A 142 -9.11 12.49 10.68
CA LEU A 142 -8.68 11.25 11.30
C LEU A 142 -9.88 10.62 11.99
N ASP A 143 -10.14 9.34 11.73
CA ASP A 143 -11.27 8.62 12.30
C ASP A 143 -10.98 7.15 12.58
N LEU A 144 -11.81 6.56 13.44
CA LEU A 144 -11.75 5.12 13.71
C LEU A 144 -12.43 4.35 12.59
N ARG A 145 -11.67 3.47 11.93
CA ARG A 145 -12.11 2.66 10.80
C ARG A 145 -11.95 1.18 11.12
N SER A 146 -12.85 0.32 10.65
CA SER A 146 -12.70 -1.13 10.84
C SER A 146 -11.62 -1.69 9.89
N PRO A 147 -10.53 -2.30 10.40
CA PRO A 147 -9.47 -2.85 9.55
C PRO A 147 -9.93 -4.01 8.67
N TRP A 148 -10.80 -4.87 9.22
CA TRP A 148 -11.37 -5.98 8.47
C TRP A 148 -12.26 -5.52 7.33
N LEU A 149 -13.05 -4.47 7.55
CA LEU A 149 -13.89 -3.92 6.50
C LEU A 149 -13.04 -3.34 5.36
N ALA A 150 -11.95 -2.63 5.69
CA ALA A 150 -11.03 -2.11 4.69
C ALA A 150 -10.38 -3.24 3.86
N MET A 151 -9.97 -4.33 4.52
CA MET A 151 -9.42 -5.50 3.85
C MET A 151 -10.44 -6.16 2.91
N VAL A 152 -11.68 -6.34 3.36
CA VAL A 152 -12.76 -6.95 2.55
C VAL A 152 -13.04 -6.11 1.31
N TRP A 153 -13.10 -4.78 1.43
CA TRP A 153 -13.28 -3.91 0.26
C TRP A 153 -12.14 -4.04 -0.75
N SER A 154 -10.89 -4.14 -0.29
CA SER A 154 -9.74 -4.39 -1.16
C SER A 154 -9.72 -5.79 -1.79
N LEU A 155 -10.28 -6.80 -1.11
CA LEU A 155 -10.38 -8.16 -1.65
C LEU A 155 -11.48 -8.28 -2.70
N LEU A 156 -12.57 -7.53 -2.57
CA LEU A 156 -13.63 -7.48 -3.58
C LEU A 156 -13.15 -6.76 -4.84
N MET A 157 -12.58 -5.56 -4.66
CA MET A 157 -12.01 -4.77 -5.74
C MET A 157 -10.78 -4.04 -5.20
N PRO A 158 -9.56 -4.45 -5.59
CA PRO A 158 -8.33 -3.80 -5.19
C PRO A 158 -8.39 -2.28 -5.41
N GLY A 159 -8.09 -1.50 -4.37
CA GLY A 159 -8.18 -0.04 -4.37
C GLY A 159 -9.36 0.53 -3.57
N LEU A 160 -10.48 -0.19 -3.42
CA LEU A 160 -11.63 0.32 -2.66
C LEU A 160 -11.32 0.46 -1.16
N GLY A 161 -10.56 -0.46 -0.57
CA GLY A 161 -10.17 -0.35 0.84
C GLY A 161 -9.30 0.89 1.12
N GLN A 162 -8.41 1.23 0.19
CA GLN A 162 -7.60 2.46 0.27
C GLN A 162 -8.48 3.71 0.14
N MET A 163 -9.50 3.69 -0.73
CA MET A 163 -10.47 4.79 -0.85
C MET A 163 -11.31 4.95 0.42
N TYR A 164 -11.74 3.85 1.04
CA TYR A 164 -12.43 3.86 2.33
C TYR A 164 -11.60 4.51 3.45
N LEU A 165 -10.27 4.43 3.37
CA LEU A 165 -9.31 5.01 4.30
C LEU A 165 -8.79 6.39 3.88
N HIS A 166 -9.44 7.05 2.91
CA HIS A 166 -9.06 8.36 2.37
C HIS A 166 -7.64 8.43 1.75
N ARG A 167 -7.11 7.30 1.25
CA ARG A 167 -5.85 7.26 0.48
C ARG A 167 -6.16 7.29 -1.01
N ILE A 168 -6.66 8.43 -1.48
CA ILE A 168 -7.22 8.58 -2.83
C ILE A 168 -6.20 8.21 -3.94
N PRO A 169 -4.95 8.69 -3.93
CA PRO A 169 -3.99 8.40 -5.01
C PRO A 169 -3.67 6.91 -5.14
N THR A 170 -3.42 6.25 -4.01
CA THR A 170 -3.11 4.81 -3.98
C THR A 170 -4.33 3.98 -4.36
N GLY A 171 -5.52 4.37 -3.89
CA GLY A 171 -6.78 3.70 -4.22
C GLY A 171 -7.06 3.71 -5.72
N PHE A 172 -6.99 4.87 -6.37
CA PHE A 172 -7.18 4.95 -7.82
C PHE A 172 -6.11 4.21 -8.61
N LEU A 173 -4.85 4.28 -8.19
CA LEU A 173 -3.75 3.56 -8.86
C LEU A 173 -4.00 2.04 -8.86
N LEU A 174 -4.34 1.47 -7.71
CA LEU A 174 -4.61 0.04 -7.57
C LEU A 174 -5.90 -0.36 -8.31
N LEU A 175 -6.95 0.47 -8.23
CA LEU A 175 -8.21 0.21 -8.90
C LEU A 175 -8.06 0.21 -10.42
N ILE A 176 -7.44 1.24 -10.99
CA ILE A 176 -7.20 1.33 -12.44
C ILE A 176 -6.29 0.20 -12.89
N GLY A 177 -5.19 -0.06 -12.16
CA GLY A 177 -4.28 -1.16 -12.46
C GLY A 177 -4.99 -2.52 -12.46
N TRP A 178 -5.82 -2.78 -11.46
CA TRP A 178 -6.61 -4.00 -11.37
C TRP A 178 -7.62 -4.12 -12.52
N ILE A 179 -8.37 -3.07 -12.84
CA ILE A 179 -9.33 -3.08 -13.97
C ILE A 179 -8.61 -3.41 -15.28
N VAL A 180 -7.47 -2.76 -15.55
CA VAL A 180 -6.68 -3.01 -16.76
C VAL A 180 -6.24 -4.47 -16.83
N MET A 181 -5.71 -5.02 -15.73
CA MET A 181 -5.25 -6.41 -15.71
C MET A 181 -6.41 -7.41 -15.78
N ALA A 182 -7.55 -7.12 -15.13
CA ALA A 182 -8.74 -7.96 -15.14
C ALA A 182 -9.35 -8.09 -16.54
N ILE A 183 -9.40 -7.00 -17.30
CA ILE A 183 -9.88 -6.99 -18.69
C ILE A 183 -8.93 -7.79 -19.58
N ASN A 184 -7.62 -7.49 -19.53
CA ASN A 184 -6.65 -8.15 -20.41
C ASN A 184 -6.40 -9.63 -20.10
N SER A 185 -6.70 -10.08 -18.87
CA SER A 185 -6.58 -11.49 -18.48
C SER A 185 -7.83 -12.33 -18.75
N ASN A 186 -8.93 -11.72 -19.20
CA ASN A 186 -10.28 -12.33 -19.24
C ASN A 186 -10.71 -12.88 -17.86
N PHE A 187 -10.23 -12.27 -16.77
CA PHE A 187 -10.45 -12.77 -15.41
C PHE A 187 -11.94 -12.77 -15.02
N MET A 188 -12.66 -11.70 -15.38
CA MET A 188 -14.11 -11.59 -15.09
C MET A 188 -14.92 -12.65 -15.85
N GLU A 189 -14.56 -12.95 -17.09
CA GLU A 189 -15.21 -13.99 -17.89
C GLU A 189 -14.98 -15.37 -17.27
N CYS A 190 -13.74 -15.67 -16.86
CA CYS A 190 -13.42 -16.91 -16.15
C CYS A 190 -14.20 -17.03 -14.84
N LEU A 191 -14.36 -15.94 -14.10
CA LEU A 191 -15.12 -15.92 -12.85
C LEU A 191 -16.62 -16.18 -13.10
N LEU A 192 -17.21 -15.57 -14.13
CA LEU A 192 -18.61 -15.80 -14.53
C LEU A 192 -18.84 -17.25 -14.94
N LEU A 193 -17.97 -17.80 -15.80
CA LEU A 193 -18.06 -19.20 -16.25
C LEU A 193 -17.90 -20.19 -15.08
N THR A 194 -17.09 -19.85 -14.08
CA THR A 194 -16.93 -20.68 -12.87
C THR A 194 -18.23 -20.74 -12.06
N ILE A 195 -19.00 -19.64 -12.02
CA ILE A 195 -20.30 -19.58 -11.34
C ILE A 195 -21.37 -20.35 -12.14
N GLU A 196 -21.41 -20.15 -13.47
CA GLU A 196 -22.45 -20.72 -14.34
C GLU A 196 -22.23 -22.20 -14.67
N SER A 197 -20.99 -22.64 -14.85
CA SER A 197 -20.65 -23.94 -15.43
C SER A 197 -19.34 -24.47 -14.86
N TRP A 198 -19.41 -25.09 -13.68
CA TRP A 198 -18.27 -25.71 -12.98
C TRP A 198 -17.41 -26.69 -13.82
N GLY A 199 -17.89 -27.14 -15.00
CA GLY A 199 -17.21 -28.11 -15.87
C GLY A 199 -16.77 -27.63 -17.27
N ARG A 200 -16.96 -26.35 -17.65
CA ARG A 200 -16.60 -25.82 -18.99
C ARG A 200 -15.54 -24.72 -18.96
N ILE A 201 -14.51 -24.88 -18.13
CA ILE A 201 -13.40 -23.91 -18.04
C ILE A 201 -12.41 -24.17 -19.19
N HIS A 202 -12.82 -23.81 -20.41
CA HIS A 202 -11.94 -23.77 -21.58
C HIS A 202 -11.76 -22.35 -22.12
N SER A 203 -12.24 -21.30 -21.42
CA SER A 203 -11.88 -19.94 -21.79
C SER A 203 -10.40 -19.71 -21.46
N PRO A 204 -9.57 -19.29 -22.43
CA PRO A 204 -8.14 -19.11 -22.22
C PRO A 204 -7.92 -17.86 -21.38
N MET A 205 -7.72 -18.05 -20.08
CA MET A 205 -7.20 -17.00 -19.20
C MET A 205 -5.76 -16.70 -19.63
N ASP A 206 -5.49 -15.45 -20.00
CA ASP A 206 -4.15 -15.09 -20.48
C ASP A 206 -3.14 -15.18 -19.32
N PRO A 207 -2.13 -16.06 -19.39
CA PRO A 207 -1.21 -16.30 -18.29
C PRO A 207 -0.31 -15.10 -17.99
N GLN A 208 -0.04 -14.24 -18.98
CA GLN A 208 0.84 -13.10 -18.86
C GLN A 208 0.21 -12.01 -17.97
N TRP A 209 -1.07 -11.68 -18.21
CA TRP A 209 -1.80 -10.69 -17.40
C TRP A 209 -2.28 -11.24 -16.06
N SER A 210 -2.65 -12.52 -16.04
CA SER A 210 -3.19 -13.18 -14.84
C SER A 210 -2.21 -13.22 -13.68
N LEU A 211 -0.92 -13.41 -13.96
CA LEU A 211 0.09 -13.62 -12.93
C LEU A 211 0.40 -12.35 -12.12
N PHE A 212 -0.06 -11.17 -12.56
CA PHE A 212 0.00 -9.95 -11.76
C PHE A 212 -1.07 -9.89 -10.65
N MET A 213 -2.19 -10.62 -10.81
CA MET A 213 -3.35 -10.52 -9.93
C MET A 213 -3.05 -10.92 -8.48
N PRO A 214 -2.37 -12.05 -8.18
CA PRO A 214 -2.10 -12.44 -6.79
C PRO A 214 -1.35 -11.35 -6.01
N SER A 215 -0.38 -10.70 -6.64
CA SER A 215 0.37 -9.61 -6.03
C SER A 215 -0.53 -8.40 -5.74
N ILE A 216 -1.38 -7.98 -6.68
CA ILE A 216 -2.29 -6.85 -6.48
C ILE A 216 -3.31 -7.12 -5.37
N TYR A 217 -3.98 -8.28 -5.38
CA TYR A 217 -4.96 -8.62 -4.35
C TYR A 217 -4.30 -8.71 -2.98
N GLY A 218 -3.18 -9.43 -2.88
CA GLY A 218 -2.44 -9.57 -1.65
C GLY A 218 -2.02 -8.21 -1.10
N PHE A 219 -1.45 -7.36 -1.96
CA PHE A 219 -0.98 -6.04 -1.56
C PHE A 219 -2.13 -5.13 -1.13
N ALA A 220 -3.20 -5.05 -1.93
CA ALA A 220 -4.31 -4.16 -1.64
C ALA A 220 -5.01 -4.53 -0.33
N ALA A 221 -5.16 -5.83 -0.05
CA ALA A 221 -5.73 -6.33 1.20
C ALA A 221 -4.82 -6.03 2.39
N PHE A 222 -3.53 -6.34 2.27
CA PHE A 222 -2.54 -6.10 3.33
C PHE A 222 -2.38 -4.61 3.65
N ASP A 223 -2.18 -3.77 2.63
CA ASP A 223 -1.98 -2.32 2.80
C ASP A 223 -3.21 -1.67 3.43
N ALA A 224 -4.42 -2.02 2.98
CA ALA A 224 -5.65 -1.48 3.56
C ALA A 224 -5.82 -1.90 5.03
N TYR A 225 -5.58 -3.17 5.36
CA TYR A 225 -5.66 -3.65 6.73
C TYR A 225 -4.66 -2.95 7.65
N VAL A 226 -3.37 -2.96 7.28
CA VAL A 226 -2.30 -2.39 8.11
C VAL A 226 -2.48 -0.89 8.26
N TYR A 227 -2.82 -0.19 7.17
CA TYR A 227 -3.05 1.24 7.23
C TYR A 227 -4.23 1.59 8.15
N ALA A 228 -5.33 0.83 8.12
CA ALA A 228 -6.46 1.05 9.02
C ALA A 228 -6.07 0.89 10.50
N VAL A 229 -5.28 -0.15 10.82
CA VAL A 229 -4.75 -0.37 12.18
C VAL A 229 -3.89 0.82 12.64
N GLU A 230 -2.98 1.29 11.79
CA GLU A 230 -2.08 2.39 12.12
C GLU A 230 -2.79 3.74 12.17
N ASN A 231 -3.83 3.93 11.35
CA ASN A 231 -4.70 5.10 11.41
C ASN A 231 -5.46 5.16 12.74
N ASN A 232 -6.02 4.04 13.20
CA ASN A 232 -6.70 3.96 14.50
C ASN A 232 -5.73 4.26 15.66
N LYS A 233 -4.51 3.71 15.64
CA LYS A 233 -3.48 4.01 16.65
C LYS A 233 -3.14 5.51 16.69
N LEU A 234 -3.02 6.13 15.52
CA LEU A 234 -2.77 7.56 15.41
C LEU A 234 -3.96 8.38 15.94
N PHE A 235 -5.19 7.95 15.66
CA PHE A 235 -6.41 8.58 16.17
C PHE A 235 -6.45 8.58 17.70
N GLU A 236 -6.22 7.42 18.31
CA GLU A 236 -6.18 7.27 19.77
C GLU A 236 -5.07 8.13 20.39
N LYS A 237 -3.89 8.19 19.74
CA LYS A 237 -2.78 9.03 20.19
C LYS A 237 -3.14 10.52 20.12
N ALA A 238 -3.77 10.97 19.04
CA ALA A 238 -4.23 12.35 18.88
C ALA A 238 -5.32 12.71 19.90
N GLN A 239 -6.24 11.78 20.18
CA GLN A 239 -7.27 11.97 21.20
C GLN A 239 -6.64 12.06 22.60
N ARG A 240 -5.65 11.22 22.90
CA ARG A 240 -4.91 11.26 24.17
C ARG A 240 -4.18 12.59 24.36
N GLN A 241 -3.40 13.03 23.38
CA GLN A 241 -2.69 14.32 23.44
C GLN A 241 -3.66 15.46 23.76
N TRP A 242 -4.83 15.47 23.10
CA TRP A 242 -5.85 16.48 23.37
C TRP A 242 -6.42 16.40 24.80
N LEU A 243 -6.70 15.19 25.31
CA LEU A 243 -7.18 15.02 26.68
C LEU A 243 -6.14 15.42 27.73
N GLU A 244 -4.87 15.10 27.48
CA GLU A 244 -3.73 15.48 28.33
C GLU A 244 -3.56 17.00 28.38
N GLU A 245 -3.66 17.67 27.23
CA GLU A 245 -3.55 19.13 27.15
C GLU A 245 -4.72 19.86 27.83
N GLU A 246 -5.95 19.37 27.67
CA GLU A 246 -7.15 20.07 28.13
C GLU A 246 -7.55 19.74 29.58
N TYR A 247 -7.37 18.49 30.03
CA TYR A 247 -7.97 17.99 31.29
C TYR A 247 -6.98 17.52 32.36
N GLN A 248 -5.67 17.47 32.08
CA GLN A 248 -4.71 16.86 33.02
C GLN A 248 -4.31 17.74 34.22
N THR A 249 -4.93 18.91 34.36
CA THR A 249 -4.80 19.77 35.57
C THR A 249 -5.39 19.13 36.84
N LEU A 250 -6.08 17.99 36.75
CA LEU A 250 -6.81 17.34 37.85
C LEU A 250 -6.10 16.13 38.52
N GLY A 251 -4.80 15.93 38.32
CA GLY A 251 -4.04 14.89 39.05
C GLY A 251 -4.34 13.44 38.62
N PHE A 252 -5.00 13.23 37.48
CA PHE A 252 -5.29 11.91 36.93
C PHE A 252 -4.22 11.49 35.91
N SER A 253 -3.62 10.32 36.09
CA SER A 253 -2.70 9.73 35.11
C SER A 253 -3.51 8.93 34.08
N ILE A 254 -3.55 9.42 32.84
CA ILE A 254 -4.14 8.67 31.73
C ILE A 254 -3.22 7.49 31.43
N LYS A 255 -3.60 6.29 31.89
CA LYS A 255 -2.84 5.07 31.60
C LYS A 255 -2.97 4.71 30.12
N SER A 256 -1.86 4.31 29.53
CA SER A 256 -1.82 3.71 28.19
C SER A 256 -2.74 2.50 28.15
N GLY A 257 -3.75 2.53 27.28
CA GLY A 257 -4.41 1.30 26.84
C GLY A 257 -3.33 0.38 26.28
N ALA A 258 -3.13 -0.78 26.90
CA ALA A 258 -2.29 -1.82 26.35
C ALA A 258 -2.99 -2.31 25.08
N GLY A 259 -2.46 -1.93 23.92
CA GLY A 259 -2.90 -2.47 22.64
C GLY A 259 -2.62 -3.97 22.62
N GLY A 260 -3.68 -4.76 22.63
CA GLY A 260 -3.69 -6.15 22.17
C GLY A 260 -3.82 -6.21 20.66
#